data_AF-A0A9N8YPY6-F1
#
_entry.id   AF-A0A9N8YPY6-F1
#
_cell.length_a   1.000
_cell.length_b   1.000
_cell.length_c   1.000
_cell.angle_alpha   90.00
_cell.angle_beta   90.00
_cell.angle_gamma   90.00
#
_symmetry.space_group_name_H-M   'P 1'
#
loop_
_entity.id
_entity.type
_entity.pdbx_description
1 polymer ?
#
loop_
_entity_poly.entity_id
_entity_poly.type
_entity_poly.pdbx_seq_one_letter_code
_entity_poly.pdbx_strand_id
1 'polypeptide(L)'
;MNHAAFAEDALIVQRINKKPRGKQSIMWTTTFIDINGQCKEQKMVFGNNYPDSDMKGKPKGIKKMLEERKLWKTELNLDCKKCKKKKDLGRIDCCLKKIMASQPDFVSQKSTIVELIKGAAKKYAKNYCDYTLTGLQKIVLQALELIDIIIIRKMG
;
A
#
# COMPACT_ATOMS: atom_id res chain seq x y z
N MET A 1 0.76 11.10 -12.78
CA MET A 1 1.86 11.29 -11.82
C MET A 1 1.29 11.10 -10.42
N ASN A 2 1.71 10.09 -9.65
CA ASN A 2 1.40 10.02 -8.22
C ASN A 2 2.58 10.72 -7.53
N HIS A 3 2.39 11.97 -7.10
CA HIS A 3 3.42 12.76 -6.41
C HIS A 3 3.70 12.26 -4.98
N ALA A 4 3.03 11.19 -4.55
CA ALA A 4 3.33 10.55 -3.28
C ALA A 4 4.62 9.73 -3.41
N ALA A 5 5.70 10.20 -2.80
CA ALA A 5 6.86 9.38 -2.53
C ALA A 5 6.46 8.26 -1.54
N PHE A 6 6.84 7.03 -1.86
CA PHE A 6 6.71 5.86 -0.99
C PHE A 6 8.10 5.22 -0.86
N ALA A 7 8.31 4.40 0.17
CA ALA A 7 9.49 3.55 0.25
C ALA A 7 9.63 2.68 -1.02
N GLU A 8 10.87 2.31 -1.35
CA GLU A 8 11.16 1.53 -2.57
C GLU A 8 10.48 0.16 -2.54
N ASP A 9 10.42 -0.45 -1.36
CA ASP A 9 9.86 -1.76 -1.05
C ASP A 9 8.39 -1.72 -0.56
N ALA A 10 7.74 -0.55 -0.59
CA ALA A 10 6.36 -0.39 -0.16
C ALA A 10 5.37 -1.25 -0.99
N LEU A 11 4.27 -1.68 -0.36
CA LEU A 11 3.18 -2.42 -0.98
C LEU A 11 2.38 -1.52 -1.93
N ILE A 12 2.78 -1.47 -3.20
CA ILE A 12 2.14 -0.60 -4.21
C ILE A 12 1.69 -1.43 -5.39
N VAL A 13 0.38 -1.65 -5.48
CA VAL A 13 -0.24 -2.45 -6.53
C VAL A 13 0.09 -1.96 -7.95
N GLN A 14 0.26 -0.65 -8.12
CA GLN A 14 0.60 -0.04 -9.40
C GLN A 14 1.96 -0.53 -9.92
N ARG A 15 2.88 -0.90 -9.02
CA ARG A 15 4.23 -1.41 -9.31
C ARG A 15 4.29 -2.94 -9.50
N ILE A 16 3.15 -3.64 -9.51
CA ILE A 16 3.06 -5.10 -9.66
C ILE A 16 2.61 -5.49 -11.08
N ASN A 17 3.24 -6.53 -11.63
CA ASN A 17 2.91 -7.16 -12.90
C ASN A 17 1.97 -8.37 -12.71
N LYS A 18 1.35 -8.84 -13.79
CA LYS A 18 0.45 -10.01 -13.71
C LYS A 18 1.22 -11.29 -13.34
N LYS A 19 2.40 -11.47 -13.93
CA LYS A 19 3.31 -12.60 -13.75
C LYS A 19 4.67 -12.09 -13.25
N PRO A 20 5.48 -12.94 -12.61
CA PRO A 20 6.83 -12.61 -12.11
C PRO A 20 7.83 -12.46 -13.25
N ARG A 21 7.75 -11.37 -14.03
CA ARG A 21 8.72 -10.96 -15.07
C ARG A 21 8.61 -9.45 -15.32
N GLY A 22 9.58 -8.90 -16.04
CA GLY A 22 9.64 -7.47 -16.39
C GLY A 22 10.04 -6.59 -15.22
N LYS A 23 10.00 -5.27 -15.42
CA LYS A 23 10.28 -4.28 -14.38
C LYS A 23 9.15 -4.33 -13.34
N GLN A 24 9.43 -4.93 -12.17
CA GLN A 24 8.52 -5.01 -11.03
C GLN A 24 9.30 -4.67 -9.75
N SER A 25 8.71 -3.95 -8.81
CA SER A 25 9.36 -3.67 -7.52
C SER A 25 9.46 -4.93 -6.66
N ILE A 26 10.55 -5.03 -5.90
CA ILE A 26 10.68 -5.96 -4.79
C ILE A 26 9.97 -5.31 -3.62
N MET A 27 8.87 -5.91 -3.15
CA MET A 27 8.14 -5.39 -2.00
C MET A 27 8.52 -6.17 -0.75
N TRP A 28 8.38 -5.53 0.41
CA TRP A 28 8.57 -6.19 1.70
C TRP A 28 7.53 -7.29 1.93
N THR A 29 7.90 -8.27 2.77
CA THR A 29 7.00 -9.32 3.23
C THR A 29 5.93 -8.72 4.11
N THR A 30 4.69 -9.15 3.93
CA THR A 30 3.52 -8.64 4.66
C THR A 30 2.75 -9.76 5.32
N THR A 31 1.79 -9.41 6.16
CA THR A 31 0.79 -10.33 6.68
C THR A 31 -0.59 -9.96 6.17
N PHE A 32 -1.44 -10.94 5.89
CA PHE A 32 -2.84 -10.73 5.54
C PHE A 32 -3.77 -11.62 6.37
N ILE A 33 -5.01 -11.19 6.53
CA ILE A 33 -6.06 -11.99 7.15
C ILE A 33 -6.71 -12.83 6.06
N ASP A 34 -6.70 -14.15 6.22
CA ASP A 34 -7.34 -15.06 5.27
C ASP A 34 -8.86 -15.17 5.49
N ILE A 35 -9.54 -15.95 4.64
CA ILE A 35 -11.00 -16.16 4.70
C ILE A 35 -11.47 -16.81 6.01
N ASN A 36 -10.57 -17.43 6.78
CA ASN A 36 -10.85 -18.05 8.06
C ASN A 36 -10.53 -17.12 9.23
N GLY A 37 -10.14 -15.86 8.96
CA GLY A 37 -9.74 -14.90 9.98
C GLY A 37 -8.31 -15.09 10.51
N GLN A 38 -7.50 -15.96 9.89
CA GLN A 38 -6.13 -16.21 10.36
C GLN A 38 -5.14 -15.22 9.74
N CYS A 39 -4.25 -14.69 10.58
CA CYS A 39 -3.11 -13.89 10.12
C CYS A 39 -2.06 -14.79 9.48
N LYS A 40 -1.77 -14.57 8.21
CA LYS A 40 -0.80 -15.34 7.42
C LYS A 40 0.28 -14.45 6.85
N GLU A 41 1.52 -14.89 6.98
CA GLU A 41 2.65 -14.28 6.28
C GLU A 41 2.55 -14.52 4.77
N GLN A 42 2.80 -13.48 3.99
CA GLN A 42 2.95 -13.53 2.54
C GLN A 42 4.26 -12.90 2.11
N LYS A 43 5.20 -13.76 1.70
CA LYS A 43 6.45 -13.33 1.04
C LYS A 43 6.13 -12.81 -0.34
N MET A 44 6.64 -11.62 -0.68
CA MET A 44 6.42 -11.00 -2.00
C MET A 44 7.47 -11.39 -3.04
N VAL A 45 8.48 -12.16 -2.63
CA VAL A 45 9.56 -12.70 -3.47
C VAL A 45 9.57 -14.22 -3.32
N PHE A 46 9.87 -14.95 -4.40
CA PHE A 46 10.08 -16.39 -4.30
C PHE A 46 11.40 -16.69 -3.58
N GLY A 47 11.35 -17.63 -2.63
CA GLY A 47 12.55 -18.05 -1.90
C GLY A 47 13.61 -18.71 -2.79
N ASN A 48 14.83 -18.78 -2.29
CA ASN A 48 15.96 -19.40 -3.01
C ASN A 48 15.75 -20.90 -3.25
N ASN A 49 14.91 -21.55 -2.42
CA ASN A 49 14.56 -22.97 -2.53
C ASN A 49 13.33 -23.20 -3.43
N TYR A 50 12.90 -22.21 -4.22
CA TYR A 50 11.74 -22.39 -5.10
C TYR A 50 12.05 -23.40 -6.22
N PRO A 51 11.14 -24.34 -6.57
CA PRO A 51 11.43 -25.41 -7.52
C PRO A 51 11.82 -24.91 -8.92
N ASP A 52 11.16 -23.84 -9.38
CA ASP A 52 11.46 -23.19 -10.65
C ASP A 52 12.67 -22.25 -10.49
N SER A 53 13.78 -22.60 -11.12
CA SER A 53 15.04 -21.83 -11.07
C SER A 53 14.89 -20.41 -11.60
N ASP A 54 14.04 -20.19 -12.61
CA ASP A 54 13.82 -18.86 -13.21
C ASP A 54 13.12 -17.90 -12.24
N MET A 55 12.43 -18.45 -11.25
CA MET A 55 11.61 -17.69 -10.30
C MET A 55 12.35 -17.37 -9.01
N LYS A 56 13.44 -18.07 -8.68
CA LYS A 56 14.21 -17.85 -7.45
C LYS A 56 14.62 -16.39 -7.29
N GLY A 57 14.32 -15.79 -6.15
CA GLY A 57 14.63 -14.39 -5.86
C GLY A 57 13.83 -13.36 -6.69
N LYS A 58 12.92 -13.80 -7.57
CA LYS A 58 12.09 -12.88 -8.36
C LYS A 58 10.85 -12.43 -7.56
N PRO A 59 10.42 -11.17 -7.74
CA PRO A 59 9.21 -10.69 -7.11
C PRO A 59 7.98 -11.37 -7.72
N LYS A 60 7.05 -11.81 -6.87
CA LYS A 60 5.81 -12.50 -7.27
C LYS A 60 4.90 -11.54 -8.03
N GLY A 61 4.25 -12.03 -9.09
CA GLY A 61 3.19 -11.30 -9.77
C GLY A 61 1.86 -11.35 -9.00
N ILE A 62 0.93 -10.47 -9.35
CA ILE A 62 -0.39 -10.39 -8.69
C ILE A 62 -1.16 -11.71 -8.75
N LYS A 63 -0.95 -12.52 -9.80
CA LYS A 63 -1.57 -13.84 -9.93
C LYS A 63 -1.21 -14.72 -8.73
N LYS A 64 0.08 -14.89 -8.48
CA LYS A 64 0.56 -15.76 -7.39
C LYS A 64 0.12 -15.25 -6.03
N MET A 65 0.16 -13.92 -5.83
CA MET A 65 -0.29 -13.31 -4.58
C MET A 65 -1.78 -13.54 -4.32
N LEU A 66 -2.64 -13.39 -5.33
CA LEU A 66 -4.08 -13.64 -5.20
C LEU A 66 -4.42 -15.12 -5.05
N GLU A 67 -3.69 -16.02 -5.71
CA GLU A 67 -3.84 -17.47 -5.52
C GLU A 67 -3.53 -17.86 -4.07
N GLU A 68 -2.45 -17.35 -3.49
CA GLU A 68 -2.09 -17.58 -2.08
C GLU A 68 -3.16 -17.06 -1.11
N ARG A 69 -3.86 -15.98 -1.48
CA ARG A 69 -4.98 -15.41 -0.71
C ARG A 69 -6.33 -16.06 -0.99
N LYS A 70 -6.42 -17.03 -1.91
CA LYS A 70 -7.69 -17.61 -2.41
C LYS A 70 -8.65 -16.58 -3.03
N LEU A 71 -8.10 -15.54 -3.65
CA LEU A 71 -8.85 -14.43 -4.28
C LEU A 71 -8.65 -14.35 -5.81
N TRP A 72 -7.95 -15.32 -6.39
CA TRP A 72 -7.68 -15.34 -7.84
C TRP A 72 -8.97 -15.53 -8.65
N LYS A 73 -9.15 -14.70 -9.70
CA LYS A 73 -10.25 -14.80 -10.66
C LYS A 73 -9.69 -14.85 -12.08
N THR A 74 -9.98 -15.93 -12.81
CA THR A 74 -9.35 -16.23 -14.12
C THR A 74 -9.70 -15.22 -15.21
N GLU A 75 -10.93 -14.72 -15.22
CA GLU A 75 -11.46 -13.87 -16.29
C GLU A 75 -11.17 -12.38 -16.11
N LEU A 76 -10.44 -11.99 -15.06
CA LEU A 76 -10.15 -10.59 -14.80
C LEU A 76 -8.88 -10.09 -15.50
N ASN A 77 -9.02 -8.90 -16.08
CA ASN A 77 -7.88 -8.12 -16.55
C ASN A 77 -7.01 -7.65 -15.38
N LEU A 78 -5.72 -7.42 -15.65
CA LEU A 78 -4.80 -6.84 -14.65
C LEU A 78 -5.33 -5.48 -14.17
N ASP A 79 -5.69 -4.63 -15.13
CA ASP A 79 -6.27 -3.31 -14.90
C ASP A 79 -7.36 -3.07 -15.96
N CYS A 80 -8.57 -2.74 -15.53
CA CYS A 80 -9.71 -2.54 -16.44
C CYS A 80 -9.65 -1.15 -17.08
N LYS A 81 -10.37 -0.94 -18.20
CA LYS A 81 -10.40 0.35 -18.91
C LYS A 81 -10.83 1.52 -18.00
N LYS A 82 -11.74 1.28 -17.05
CA LYS A 82 -12.24 2.31 -16.13
C LYS A 82 -11.21 2.70 -15.07
N CYS A 83 -10.51 1.73 -14.48
CA CYS A 83 -9.45 1.95 -13.50
C CYS A 83 -8.23 2.63 -14.12
N LYS A 84 -7.85 2.27 -15.36
CA LYS A 84 -6.83 3.00 -16.13
C LYS A 84 -7.15 4.49 -16.30
N LYS A 85 -8.43 4.82 -16.46
CA LYS A 85 -8.91 6.20 -16.60
C LYS A 85 -9.25 6.87 -15.26
N LYS A 86 -9.04 6.20 -14.11
CA LYS A 86 -9.43 6.67 -12.77
C LYS A 86 -10.91 7.08 -12.63
N LYS A 87 -11.81 6.43 -13.38
CA LYS A 87 -13.26 6.78 -13.43
C LYS A 87 -14.17 5.89 -12.56
N ASP A 88 -13.62 4.95 -11.82
CA ASP A 88 -14.39 3.98 -11.04
C ASP A 88 -13.82 3.91 -9.62
N LEU A 89 -14.53 4.55 -8.68
CA LEU A 89 -14.09 4.71 -7.29
C LEU A 89 -14.67 3.63 -6.37
N GLY A 90 -15.89 3.14 -6.64
CA GLY A 90 -16.63 2.26 -5.73
C GLY A 90 -16.48 0.76 -5.96
N ARG A 91 -16.22 0.31 -7.19
CA ARG A 91 -16.15 -1.13 -7.47
C ARG A 91 -14.79 -1.71 -7.06
N ILE A 92 -14.77 -2.68 -6.16
CA ILE A 92 -13.52 -3.29 -5.64
C ILE A 92 -13.07 -4.54 -6.41
N ASP A 93 -13.93 -5.16 -7.21
CA ASP A 93 -13.69 -6.47 -7.82
C ASP A 93 -13.56 -6.46 -9.35
N CYS A 94 -13.42 -5.27 -9.95
CA CYS A 94 -13.46 -5.10 -11.41
C CYS A 94 -12.18 -5.53 -12.15
N CYS A 95 -11.05 -5.62 -11.46
CA CYS A 95 -9.77 -6.06 -12.00
C CYS A 95 -8.84 -6.56 -10.90
N LEU A 96 -7.80 -7.30 -11.28
CA LEU A 96 -6.87 -7.91 -10.32
C LEU A 96 -6.19 -6.86 -9.44
N LYS A 97 -5.78 -5.71 -10.02
CA LYS A 97 -5.19 -4.61 -9.24
C LYS A 97 -6.18 -4.04 -8.23
N LYS A 98 -7.46 -3.90 -8.56
CA LYS A 98 -8.43 -3.35 -7.62
C LYS A 98 -8.73 -4.32 -6.45
N ILE A 99 -8.80 -5.62 -6.72
CA ILE A 99 -8.93 -6.66 -5.68
C ILE A 99 -7.73 -6.65 -4.73
N MET A 100 -6.51 -6.54 -5.27
CA MET A 100 -5.32 -6.46 -4.43
C MET A 100 -5.26 -5.13 -3.65
N ALA A 101 -5.62 -4.02 -4.29
CA ALA A 101 -5.58 -2.70 -3.66
C ALA A 101 -6.63 -2.53 -2.56
N SER A 102 -7.70 -3.34 -2.57
CA SER A 102 -8.69 -3.35 -1.50
C SER A 102 -8.28 -4.22 -0.30
N GLN A 103 -7.15 -4.92 -0.37
CA GLN A 103 -6.67 -5.72 0.74
C GLN A 103 -6.17 -4.83 1.88
N PRO A 104 -6.45 -5.17 3.16
CA PRO A 104 -6.16 -4.28 4.29
C PRO A 104 -4.69 -3.84 4.40
N ASP A 105 -3.75 -4.73 4.10
CA ASP A 105 -2.31 -4.46 4.14
C ASP A 105 -1.84 -3.52 3.02
N PHE A 106 -2.47 -3.58 1.85
CA PHE A 106 -2.23 -2.62 0.77
C PHE A 106 -2.89 -1.27 1.04
N VAL A 107 -4.07 -1.26 1.68
CA VAL A 107 -4.76 -0.02 2.09
C VAL A 107 -4.00 0.68 3.22
N SER A 108 -3.39 -0.08 4.13
CA SER A 108 -2.65 0.47 5.28
C SER A 108 -1.28 1.02 4.91
N GLN A 109 -0.76 0.72 3.71
CA GLN A 109 0.49 1.26 3.19
C GLN A 109 0.36 2.77 2.95
N LYS A 110 1.07 3.55 3.76
CA LYS A 110 1.07 5.03 3.67
C LYS A 110 2.26 5.52 2.87
N SER A 111 2.09 6.69 2.27
CA SER A 111 3.19 7.40 1.61
C SER A 111 4.13 8.02 2.63
N THR A 112 5.36 8.28 2.20
CA THR A 112 6.38 8.97 3.00
C THR A 112 5.88 10.33 3.49
N ILE A 113 5.12 11.05 2.66
CA ILE A 113 4.53 12.35 3.02
C ILE A 113 3.52 12.17 4.16
N VAL A 114 2.61 11.20 4.05
CA VAL A 114 1.60 10.95 5.09
C VAL A 114 2.27 10.54 6.41
N GLU A 115 3.33 9.76 6.36
CA GLU A 115 4.09 9.39 7.57
C GLU A 115 4.82 10.60 8.18
N LEU A 116 5.39 11.49 7.36
CA LEU A 116 6.03 12.71 7.83
C LEU A 116 5.03 13.66 8.50
N ILE A 117 3.86 13.85 7.89
CA ILE A 117 2.75 14.64 8.48
C ILE A 117 2.34 14.04 9.82
N LYS A 118 2.14 12.72 9.90
CA LYS A 118 1.77 12.03 11.14
C LYS A 118 2.82 12.19 12.23
N GLY A 119 4.10 12.08 11.88
CA GLY A 119 5.21 12.29 12.81
C GLY A 119 5.25 13.71 13.35
N ALA A 120 5.10 14.71 12.48
CA ALA A 120 5.06 16.12 12.88
C ALA A 120 3.85 16.44 13.77
N ALA A 121 2.66 15.98 13.39
CA ALA A 121 1.45 16.16 14.18
C ALA A 121 1.55 15.49 15.56
N LYS A 122 2.11 14.27 15.62
CA LYS A 122 2.36 13.58 16.90
C LYS A 122 3.36 14.33 17.78
N LYS A 123 4.44 14.86 17.20
CA LYS A 123 5.43 15.66 17.95
C LYS A 123 4.81 16.96 18.50
N TYR A 124 4.02 17.64 17.68
CA TYR A 124 3.30 18.84 18.10
C TYR A 124 2.30 18.53 19.22
N ALA A 125 1.45 17.51 19.03
CA ALA A 125 0.52 17.04 20.06
C ALA A 125 1.22 16.72 21.38
N LYS A 126 2.35 16.00 21.35
CA LYS A 126 3.12 15.71 22.56
C LYS A 126 3.55 16.97 23.33
N ASN A 127 3.89 18.06 22.64
CA ASN A 127 4.42 19.27 23.26
C ASN A 127 3.33 20.20 23.80
N TYR A 128 2.11 20.13 23.27
CA TYR A 128 1.04 21.09 23.56
C TYR A 128 -0.23 20.45 24.13
N CYS A 129 -0.29 19.11 24.24
CA CYS A 129 -1.45 18.39 24.76
C CYS A 129 -1.60 18.54 26.28
N ASP A 130 -2.80 18.89 26.69
CA ASP A 130 -3.26 18.92 28.08
C ASP A 130 -3.79 17.55 28.56
N TYR A 131 -3.60 16.51 27.74
CA TYR A 131 -4.08 15.14 27.93
C TYR A 131 -5.62 15.00 28.02
N THR A 132 -6.37 16.00 27.58
CA THR A 132 -7.82 15.89 27.40
C THR A 132 -8.15 15.45 25.97
N LEU A 133 -9.26 14.74 25.79
CA LEU A 133 -9.71 14.34 24.45
C LEU A 133 -9.98 15.57 23.56
N THR A 134 -10.61 16.60 24.13
CA THR A 134 -10.93 17.86 23.45
C THR A 134 -9.67 18.63 23.07
N GLY A 135 -8.69 18.73 23.97
CA GLY A 135 -7.40 19.34 23.71
C GLY A 135 -6.63 18.58 22.63
N LEU A 136 -6.60 17.26 22.70
CA LEU A 136 -5.95 16.43 21.67
C LEU A 136 -6.58 16.62 20.28
N GLN A 137 -7.91 16.65 20.18
CA GLN A 137 -8.61 16.92 18.92
C GLN A 137 -8.24 18.30 18.35
N LYS A 138 -8.26 19.35 19.19
CA LYS A 138 -7.90 20.71 18.80
C LYS A 138 -6.45 20.79 18.30
N ILE A 139 -5.53 20.14 19.00
CA ILE A 139 -4.09 20.23 18.70
C ILE A 139 -3.72 19.46 17.44
N VAL A 140 -4.36 18.32 17.17
CA VAL A 140 -4.16 17.60 15.91
C VAL A 140 -4.60 18.45 14.71
N LEU A 141 -5.74 19.14 14.82
CA LEU A 141 -6.22 20.04 13.76
C LEU A 141 -5.25 21.21 13.54
N GLN A 142 -4.81 21.87 14.61
CA GLN A 142 -3.82 22.95 14.53
C GLN A 142 -2.48 22.49 13.94
N ALA A 143 -2.03 21.28 14.30
CA ALA A 143 -0.81 20.73 13.74
C ALA A 143 -0.93 20.50 12.22
N LEU A 144 -2.09 20.05 11.72
CA LEU A 144 -2.31 19.85 10.30
C LEU A 144 -2.27 21.16 9.51
N GLU A 145 -2.85 22.25 10.05
CA GLU A 145 -2.81 23.58 9.43
C GLU A 145 -1.38 24.15 9.31
N LEU A 146 -0.52 23.88 10.29
CA LEU A 146 0.89 24.34 10.27
C LEU A 146 1.76 23.56 9.28
N ILE A 147 1.39 22.32 8.98
CA ILE A 147 2.20 21.41 8.16
C ILE A 147 2.08 21.71 6.66
N ASP A 148 0.94 22.24 6.20
CA ASP A 148 0.73 22.60 4.78
C ASP A 148 1.78 23.60 4.27
N ILE A 149 2.21 24.57 5.08
CA ILE A 149 3.19 25.60 4.67
C ILE A 149 4.63 25.06 4.62
N ILE A 150 4.97 24.11 5.49
CA ILE A 150 6.35 23.61 5.67
C ILE A 150 6.69 22.53 4.63
N ILE A 151 5.74 21.67 4.28
CA ILE A 151 5.95 20.58 3.30
C ILE A 151 6.06 21.11 1.87
N ILE A 152 5.29 22.15 1.52
CA ILE A 152 5.37 22.80 0.18
C ILE A 152 6.78 23.34 -0.09
N ARG A 153 7.48 23.85 0.92
CA ARG A 153 8.79 24.50 0.77
C ARG A 153 9.99 23.55 0.73
N LYS A 154 9.83 22.28 1.14
CA LYS A 154 10.92 21.28 1.16
C LYS A 154 10.95 20.37 -0.08
N MET A 155 9.96 20.48 -0.95
CA MET A 155 9.81 19.65 -2.15
C MET A 155 9.89 20.44 -3.46
N GLY A 156 10.16 21.75 -3.38
CA GLY A 156 10.43 22.64 -4.51
C GLY A 156 11.93 22.78 -4.74
#